data_AF-A0A0K1Q416-F1
#
_entry.id   AF-A0A0K1Q416-F1
#
_cell.length_a   1.000
_cell.length_b   1.000
_cell.length_c   1.000
_cell.angle_alpha   90.00
_cell.angle_beta   90.00
_cell.angle_gamma   90.00
#
_symmetry.space_group_name_H-M   'P 1'
#
loop_
_entity.id
_entity.type
_entity.pdbx_description
1 polymer ?
#
loop_
_entity_poly.entity_id
_entity_poly.type
_entity_poly.pdbx_seq_one_letter_code
_entity_poly.pdbx_strand_id
1 'polypeptide(L)'
;MKDQRVAAFRKVLTSLLDSLDATVRVARWSGPEAIPTPLENSAAKLLDHLGSANRLAADRYLGSPPVVACMTAMSAATKVLDGAYVEYRRHIEAQKEELDQAAIALLHEIDGVKSTSDKWG
;
A
#
# COMPACT_ATOMS: atom_id res chain seq x y z
N MET A 1 10.61 5.49 -18.82
CA MET A 1 9.89 6.72 -19.23
C MET A 1 10.25 7.85 -18.26
N LYS A 2 10.54 9.09 -18.69
CA LYS A 2 10.94 10.20 -17.78
C LYS A 2 9.78 11.18 -17.50
N ASP A 3 8.61 10.67 -17.11
CA ASP A 3 7.49 11.53 -16.71
C ASP A 3 7.51 11.72 -15.18
N GLN A 4 7.57 12.97 -14.74
CA GLN A 4 7.65 13.33 -13.33
C GLN A 4 6.42 12.87 -12.52
N ARG A 5 5.23 12.85 -13.14
CA ARG A 5 3.99 12.43 -12.48
C ARG A 5 3.99 10.94 -12.20
N VAL A 6 4.49 10.17 -13.17
CA VAL A 6 4.66 8.72 -13.03
C VAL A 6 5.66 8.41 -11.91
N ALA A 7 6.80 9.10 -11.90
CA ALA A 7 7.79 8.94 -10.83
C ALA A 7 7.24 9.34 -9.44
N ALA A 8 6.46 10.43 -9.37
CA ALA A 8 5.84 10.89 -8.13
C ALA A 8 4.81 9.88 -7.61
N PHE A 9 3.91 9.38 -8.46
CA PHE A 9 2.92 8.40 -8.04
C PHE A 9 3.57 7.07 -7.67
N ARG A 10 4.54 6.59 -8.45
CA ARG A 10 5.31 5.40 -8.11
C ARG A 10 5.93 5.50 -6.73
N LYS A 11 6.56 6.65 -6.40
CA LYS A 11 7.14 6.89 -5.07
C LYS A 11 6.07 6.79 -3.97
N VAL A 12 4.93 7.45 -4.15
CA VAL A 12 3.84 7.42 -3.16
C VAL A 12 3.28 6.01 -2.98
N LEU A 13 3.09 5.26 -4.07
CA LEU A 13 2.60 3.89 -4.03
C LEU A 13 3.60 2.94 -3.35
N THR A 14 4.91 3.10 -3.60
CA THR A 14 5.95 2.34 -2.88
C THR A 14 5.91 2.65 -1.38
N SER A 15 5.81 3.93 -1.00
CA SER A 15 5.70 4.29 0.42
C SER A 15 4.44 3.75 1.09
N LEU A 16 3.32 3.66 0.36
CA LEU A 16 2.10 3.02 0.83
C LEU A 16 2.32 1.51 1.09
N LEU A 17 2.96 0.80 0.15
CA LEU A 17 3.28 -0.62 0.30
C LEU A 17 4.16 -0.87 1.53
N ASP A 18 5.19 -0.04 1.72
CA ASP A 18 6.10 -0.14 2.87
C ASP A 18 5.37 0.12 4.20
N SER A 19 4.43 1.07 4.23
CA SER A 19 3.62 1.34 5.42
C SER A 19 2.62 0.23 5.71
N LEU A 20 1.99 -0.36 4.70
CA LEU A 20 1.05 -1.48 4.89
C LEU A 20 1.77 -2.73 5.40
N ASP A 21 2.91 -3.09 4.81
CA ASP A 21 3.76 -4.19 5.28
C ASP A 21 4.22 -3.93 6.73
N ALA A 22 4.65 -2.71 7.04
CA ALA A 22 5.03 -2.34 8.39
C ALA A 22 3.88 -2.47 9.39
N THR A 23 2.67 -2.02 9.04
CA THR A 23 1.49 -2.14 9.90
C THR A 23 1.16 -3.60 10.22
N VAL A 24 1.21 -4.49 9.23
CA VAL A 24 0.99 -5.92 9.47
C VAL A 24 2.07 -6.51 10.38
N ARG A 25 3.34 -6.15 10.17
CA ARG A 25 4.45 -6.64 10.99
C ARG A 25 4.37 -6.15 12.43
N VAL A 26 4.00 -4.88 12.65
CA VAL A 26 3.78 -4.30 13.98
C VAL A 26 2.63 -5.02 14.70
N ALA A 27 1.49 -5.22 14.02
CA ALA A 27 0.33 -5.87 14.61
C ALA A 27 0.59 -7.34 15.00
N ARG A 28 1.48 -8.03 14.27
CA ARG A 28 1.85 -9.42 14.52
C ARG A 28 3.11 -9.57 15.35
N TRP A 29 3.69 -8.47 15.82
CA TRP A 29 4.91 -8.50 16.63
C TRP A 29 4.66 -9.23 17.95
N SER A 30 5.38 -10.32 18.18
CA SER A 30 5.23 -11.19 19.36
C SER A 30 6.53 -11.40 20.13
N GLY A 31 7.63 -10.79 19.68
CA GLY A 31 8.93 -10.89 20.33
C GLY A 31 8.99 -10.10 21.64
N PRO A 32 9.87 -10.49 22.58
CA PRO A 32 10.12 -9.73 23.81
C PRO A 32 10.88 -8.41 23.55
N GLU A 33 11.43 -8.25 22.36
CA GLU A 33 12.17 -7.06 21.93
C GLU A 33 11.23 -5.92 21.56
N ALA A 34 11.69 -4.68 21.78
CA ALA A 34 10.99 -3.51 21.31
C ALA A 34 10.87 -3.52 19.78
N ILE A 35 9.74 -3.04 19.27
CA ILE A 35 9.53 -2.90 17.84
C ILE A 35 10.57 -1.90 17.28
N PRO A 36 11.26 -2.22 16.18
CA PRO A 36 12.23 -1.30 15.60
C PRO A 36 11.58 0.04 15.23
N THR A 37 12.15 1.16 15.71
CA THR A 37 11.64 2.51 15.46
C THR A 37 11.38 2.82 13.97
N PRO A 38 12.21 2.38 13.00
CA PRO A 38 11.89 2.59 11.57
C PRO A 38 10.59 1.91 11.13
N LEU A 39 10.28 0.74 11.70
CA LEU A 39 9.06 -0.02 11.40
C LEU A 39 7.83 0.69 11.98
N GLU A 40 7.90 1.13 13.24
CA GLU A 40 6.84 1.92 13.87
C GLU A 40 6.57 3.22 13.10
N ASN A 41 7.62 3.93 12.71
CA ASN A 41 7.51 5.16 11.93
C ASN A 41 6.86 4.93 10.56
N SER A 42 7.14 3.79 9.92
CA SER A 42 6.51 3.44 8.64
C SER A 42 5.03 3.13 8.82
N ALA A 43 4.68 2.33 9.83
CA ALA A 43 3.29 2.00 10.16
C ALA A 43 2.47 3.25 10.55
N ALA A 44 3.07 4.17 11.31
CA ALA A 44 2.43 5.41 11.74
C ALA A 44 2.06 6.34 10.56
N LYS A 45 2.80 6.27 9.44
CA LYS A 45 2.55 7.08 8.23
C LYS A 45 1.53 6.46 7.27
N LEU A 46 0.95 5.30 7.62
CA LEU A 46 0.06 4.58 6.72
C LEU A 46 -1.09 5.45 6.20
N LEU A 47 -1.80 6.14 7.08
CA LEU A 47 -2.96 6.95 6.68
C LEU A 47 -2.55 8.12 5.78
N ASP A 48 -1.37 8.71 5.99
CA ASP A 48 -0.83 9.79 5.15
C ASP A 48 -0.47 9.29 3.75
N HIS A 49 0.18 8.13 3.66
CA HIS A 49 0.53 7.50 2.40
C HIS A 49 -0.72 7.03 1.65
N LEU A 50 -1.69 6.43 2.35
CA LEU A 50 -2.97 5.99 1.78
C LEU A 50 -3.77 7.17 1.26
N GLY A 51 -3.91 8.24 2.03
CA GLY A 51 -4.57 9.47 1.60
C GLY A 51 -3.89 10.12 0.39
N SER A 52 -2.56 10.12 0.36
CA SER A 52 -1.79 10.65 -0.79
C SER A 52 -1.97 9.80 -2.04
N ALA A 53 -1.91 8.47 -1.90
CA ALA A 53 -2.13 7.53 -3.01
C ALA A 53 -3.56 7.64 -3.54
N ASN A 54 -4.57 7.69 -2.66
CA ASN A 54 -5.98 7.81 -3.03
C ASN A 54 -6.27 9.14 -3.76
N ARG A 55 -5.66 10.26 -3.35
CA ARG A 55 -5.77 11.53 -4.07
C ARG A 55 -5.22 11.45 -5.49
N LEU A 56 -4.05 10.84 -5.67
CA LEU A 56 -3.48 10.62 -7.01
C LEU A 56 -4.38 9.67 -7.81
N ALA A 57 -4.80 8.57 -7.19
CA ALA A 57 -5.59 7.53 -7.85
C ALA A 57 -6.96 8.01 -8.35
N ALA A 58 -7.54 9.03 -7.71
CA ALA A 58 -8.81 9.66 -8.06
C ALA A 58 -8.68 10.71 -9.17
N ASP A 59 -7.47 11.13 -9.53
CA ASP A 59 -7.24 12.18 -10.52
C ASP A 59 -7.50 11.69 -11.95
N ARG A 60 -7.81 12.63 -12.86
CA ARG A 60 -7.98 12.35 -14.28
C ARG A 60 -6.66 12.61 -15.01
N TYR A 61 -6.07 11.54 -15.52
CA TYR A 61 -4.79 11.64 -16.22
C TYR A 61 -4.97 12.08 -17.68
N LEU A 62 -4.19 13.09 -18.06
CA LEU A 62 -4.05 13.57 -19.43
C LEU A 62 -2.59 13.47 -19.87
N GLY A 63 -2.34 13.06 -21.12
CA GLY A 63 -1.00 12.96 -21.66
C GLY A 63 -0.87 11.85 -22.71
N SER A 64 0.38 11.47 -23.00
CA SER A 64 0.65 10.38 -23.93
C SER A 64 0.04 9.05 -23.43
N PRO A 65 -0.45 8.18 -24.33
CA PRO A 65 -1.00 6.87 -23.97
C PRO A 65 -0.16 6.04 -22.97
N PRO A 66 1.18 5.92 -23.08
CA PRO A 66 1.97 5.14 -22.11
C PRO A 66 1.95 5.73 -20.70
N VAL A 67 1.97 7.06 -20.57
CA VAL A 67 1.87 7.73 -19.27
C VAL A 67 0.51 7.46 -18.63
N VAL A 68 -0.57 7.61 -19.40
CA VAL A 68 -1.93 7.34 -18.90
C VAL A 68 -2.06 5.89 -18.45
N ALA A 69 -1.52 4.94 -19.21
CA ALA A 69 -1.53 3.52 -18.84
C ALA A 69 -0.83 3.25 -17.51
N CYS A 70 0.36 3.82 -17.28
CA CYS A 70 1.08 3.67 -16.01
C CYS A 70 0.30 4.28 -14.83
N MET A 71 -0.26 5.48 -15.02
CA MET A 71 -1.05 6.13 -13.97
C MET A 71 -2.34 5.35 -13.66
N THR A 72 -3.02 4.83 -14.68
CA THR A 72 -4.19 3.95 -14.50
C THR A 72 -3.83 2.64 -13.79
N ALA A 73 -2.69 2.03 -14.10
CA ALA A 73 -2.20 0.84 -13.41
C ALA A 73 -1.93 1.11 -11.92
N MET A 74 -1.26 2.22 -11.59
CA MET A 74 -1.02 2.63 -10.21
C MET A 74 -2.30 3.03 -9.47
N SER A 75 -3.28 3.64 -10.15
CA SER A 75 -4.63 3.87 -9.58
C SER A 75 -5.33 2.57 -9.22
N ALA A 76 -5.28 1.57 -10.10
CA ALA A 76 -5.89 0.28 -9.85
C ALA A 76 -5.22 -0.44 -8.66
N ALA A 77 -3.89 -0.45 -8.62
CA ALA A 77 -3.12 -0.96 -7.48
C ALA A 77 -3.50 -0.27 -6.16
N THR A 78 -3.62 1.05 -6.17
CA THR A 78 -4.02 1.81 -4.97
C THR A 78 -5.41 1.39 -4.46
N LYS A 79 -6.39 1.22 -5.37
CA LYS A 79 -7.74 0.78 -4.99
C LYS A 79 -7.77 -0.63 -4.41
N VAL A 80 -6.95 -1.53 -4.95
CA VAL A 80 -6.79 -2.89 -4.40
C VAL A 80 -6.25 -2.84 -2.97
N LEU A 81 -5.19 -2.05 -2.74
CA LEU A 81 -4.59 -1.89 -1.42
C LEU A 81 -5.54 -1.22 -0.41
N ASP A 82 -6.29 -0.20 -0.83
CA ASP A 82 -7.28 0.48 0.01
C ASP A 82 -8.39 -0.49 0.45
N GLY A 83 -8.94 -1.25 -0.49
CA GLY A 83 -9.95 -2.28 -0.19
C GLY A 83 -9.43 -3.37 0.74
N ALA A 84 -8.23 -3.89 0.47
CA ALA A 84 -7.59 -4.91 1.30
C ALA A 84 -7.32 -4.39 2.72
N TYR A 85 -6.88 -3.13 2.86
CA TYR A 85 -6.65 -2.51 4.15
C TYR A 85 -7.96 -2.27 4.92
N VAL A 86 -9.04 -1.84 4.25
CA VAL A 86 -10.36 -1.71 4.87
C VAL A 86 -10.85 -3.05 5.39
N GLU A 87 -10.66 -4.13 4.63
CA GLU A 87 -11.03 -5.47 5.08
C GLU A 87 -10.18 -5.89 6.29
N TYR A 88 -8.86 -5.73 6.22
CA TYR A 88 -7.97 -5.98 7.37
C TYR A 88 -8.43 -5.22 8.64
N ARG A 89 -8.79 -3.94 8.50
CA ARG A 89 -9.26 -3.12 9.61
C ARG A 89 -10.54 -3.62 10.26
N ARG A 90 -11.42 -4.30 9.53
CA ARG A 90 -12.65 -4.89 10.10
C ARG A 90 -12.34 -5.99 11.11
N HIS A 91 -11.17 -6.61 10.99
CA HIS A 91 -10.74 -7.73 11.84
C HIS A 91 -9.72 -7.32 12.91
N ILE A 92 -9.43 -6.02 13.09
CA ILE A 92 -8.46 -5.54 14.10
C ILE A 92 -8.89 -5.86 15.54
N GLU A 93 -10.20 -5.79 15.81
CA GLU A 93 -10.78 -6.10 17.12
C GLU A 93 -11.25 -7.56 17.22
N ALA A 94 -11.06 -8.35 16.16
CA ALA A 94 -11.48 -9.73 16.11
C ALA A 94 -10.53 -10.64 16.90
N GLN A 95 -10.85 -11.94 16.93
CA GLN A 95 -9.96 -12.93 17.54
C GLN A 95 -8.62 -12.97 16.80
N LYS A 96 -7.56 -13.34 17.52
CA LYS A 96 -6.19 -13.37 16.98
C LYS A 96 -6.07 -14.15 15.67
N GLU A 97 -6.79 -15.26 15.55
CA GLU A 97 -6.80 -16.11 14.35
C GLU A 97 -7.41 -15.39 13.14
N GLU A 98 -8.52 -14.66 13.33
CA GLU A 98 -9.18 -13.87 12.28
C GLU A 98 -8.29 -12.70 11.85
N LEU A 99 -7.64 -12.02 12.81
CA LEU A 99 -6.66 -10.97 12.53
C LEU A 99 -5.46 -11.51 11.74
N ASP A 100 -4.93 -12.68 12.11
CA ASP A 100 -3.81 -13.31 11.41
C ASP A 100 -4.20 -13.71 9.97
N GLN A 101 -5.41 -14.23 9.74
CA GLN A 101 -5.92 -14.50 8.40
C GLN A 101 -6.10 -13.22 7.57
N ALA A 102 -6.68 -12.17 8.16
CA ALA A 102 -6.83 -10.88 7.50
C ALA A 102 -5.47 -10.25 7.16
N ALA A 103 -4.47 -10.42 8.03
CA ALA A 103 -3.11 -9.99 7.77
C ALA A 103 -2.44 -10.76 6.62
N ILE A 104 -2.65 -12.08 6.55
CA ILE A 104 -2.15 -12.91 5.43
C ILE A 104 -2.79 -12.46 4.12
N ALA A 105 -4.11 -12.22 4.10
CA ALA A 105 -4.81 -11.72 2.93
C ALA A 105 -4.28 -10.34 2.49
N LEU A 106 -4.04 -9.42 3.42
CA LEU A 106 -3.44 -8.12 3.12
C LEU A 106 -2.01 -8.25 2.56
N LEU A 107 -1.18 -9.12 3.11
CA LEU A 107 0.16 -9.40 2.59
C LEU A 107 0.13 -9.98 1.17
N HIS A 108 -0.82 -10.87 0.90
CA HIS A 108 -1.01 -11.42 -0.45
C HIS A 108 -1.30 -10.32 -1.47
N GLU A 109 -2.18 -9.36 -1.15
CA GLU A 109 -2.48 -8.23 -2.03
C GLU A 109 -1.27 -7.28 -2.18
N ILE A 110 -0.51 -7.03 -1.11
CA ILE A 110 0.73 -6.25 -1.15
C ILE A 110 1.73 -6.88 -2.14
N ASP A 111 1.95 -8.19 -2.04
CA ASP A 111 2.88 -8.90 -2.92
C ASP A 111 2.37 -8.99 -4.36
N GLY A 112 1.05 -9.18 -4.53
CA GLY A 112 0.37 -9.09 -5.82
C GLY A 112 0.61 -7.74 -6.48
N VAL A 113 0.44 -6.63 -5.76
CA VAL A 113 0.69 -5.29 -6.28
C VAL A 113 2.17 -5.07 -6.59
N LYS A 114 3.10 -5.49 -5.72
CA LYS A 114 4.55 -5.41 -5.97
C LYS A 114 4.96 -6.13 -7.26
N SER A 115 4.32 -7.28 -7.56
CA SER A 115 4.58 -8.04 -8.79
C SER A 115 4.19 -7.28 -10.08
N THR A 116 3.33 -6.27 -9.97
CA THR A 116 2.92 -5.41 -11.10
C THR A 116 3.75 -4.14 -11.26
N SER A 117 4.83 -3.99 -10.48
CA SER A 117 5.66 -2.78 -10.46
C SER A 117 6.36 -2.47 -11.79
N ASP A 118 6.53 -3.48 -12.64
CA ASP A 118 7.00 -3.37 -14.03
C ASP A 118 6.06 -2.52 -14.90
N LYS A 119 4.75 -2.52 -14.59
CA LYS A 119 3.72 -1.77 -15.33
C LYS A 119 3.68 -0.28 -14.97
N TRP A 120 4.42 0.14 -13.94
CA TRP A 120 4.37 1.53 -13.45
C TRP A 120 5.32 2.47 -14.18
N GLY A 121 6.21 1.96 -15.04
CA GLY A 121 7.06 2.75 -15.96
C GLY A 121 8.41 3.22 -15.43
#